data_AF-E9AF01-F1
#
_entry.id   AF-E9AF01-F1
#
_cell.length_a   1.000
_cell.length_b   1.000
_cell.length_c   1.000
_cell.angle_alpha   90.00
_cell.angle_beta   90.00
_cell.angle_gamma   90.00
#
_symmetry.space_group_name_H-M   'P 1'
#
loop_
_entity.id
_entity.type
_entity.pdbx_description
1 polymer ?
#
loop_
_entity_poly.entity_id
_entity_poly.type
_entity_poly.pdbx_seq_one_letter_code
_entity_poly.pdbx_strand_id
1 'polypeptide(L)'
;MKRPRGGYTDSNDERADKVHAFIKSLHFSVPLYRLREQQDRRECPKCHKRRLFYCYDCLTTVHPESHPPPLALPLNVYVVLHPNELRGKSTSLAASTISPDLHIAEYPAVPEQLEPELTLVLYPSEQSVELHEVEHLDQYKNVVFIDSTWQQSKAIARDERVSKFKHVRIKSQTSLFWRFQNNDPTYLATVEAIYYFLREYITQVNRLKAQLEHSSGSLSPPPPAHQVESKDSKTSTSASSEMTPKTTDGLASSADATAFYHGEVDDLLFYYINQYIGVQQRYTSGNLNKYTDRHFSGYIIQNTSWDELVAPPPADSNTSEKVTEPPRETVE
;
A
#
# COMPACT_ATOMS: atom_id res chain seq x y z
N MET A 1 28.96 -5.76 -13.28
CA MET A 1 28.58 -4.56 -14.07
C MET A 1 27.59 -3.75 -13.26
N LYS A 2 27.86 -2.47 -12.95
CA LYS A 2 26.84 -1.59 -12.36
C LYS A 2 25.79 -1.34 -13.45
N ARG A 3 24.53 -1.73 -13.22
CA ARG A 3 23.42 -1.36 -14.12
C ARG A 3 23.48 0.15 -14.35
N PRO A 4 23.25 0.64 -15.59
CA PRO A 4 23.10 2.07 -15.82
C PRO A 4 22.05 2.61 -14.85
N ARG A 5 22.34 3.76 -14.22
CA ARG A 5 21.46 4.39 -13.24
C ARG A 5 20.24 4.94 -14.00
N GLY A 6 19.17 4.15 -14.07
CA GLY A 6 17.91 4.63 -14.62
C GLY A 6 17.29 5.59 -13.63
N GLY A 7 17.20 6.87 -13.98
CA GLY A 7 16.29 7.80 -13.32
C GLY A 7 14.86 7.55 -13.78
N TYR A 8 13.95 8.45 -13.44
CA TYR A 8 12.65 8.47 -14.09
C TYR A 8 12.80 8.76 -15.59
N THR A 9 12.04 8.05 -16.42
CA THR A 9 11.99 8.25 -17.88
C THR A 9 11.00 9.31 -18.30
N ASP A 10 10.02 9.58 -17.42
CA ASP A 10 9.00 10.62 -17.61
C ASP A 10 9.62 12.01 -17.54
N SER A 11 9.03 12.96 -18.27
CA SER A 11 9.31 14.39 -18.10
C SER A 11 8.88 14.88 -16.71
N ASN A 12 9.39 16.04 -16.31
CA ASN A 12 9.06 16.64 -15.02
C ASN A 12 7.54 16.82 -14.84
N ASP A 13 6.85 17.31 -15.87
CA ASP A 13 5.42 17.61 -15.82
C ASP A 13 4.58 16.32 -15.82
N GLU A 14 4.94 15.32 -16.62
CA GLU A 14 4.29 14.00 -16.58
C GLU A 14 4.43 13.34 -15.20
N ARG A 15 5.58 13.50 -14.54
CA ARG A 15 5.73 13.03 -13.16
C ARG A 15 4.87 13.81 -12.19
N ALA A 16 4.82 15.14 -12.31
CA ALA A 16 3.99 16.00 -11.48
C ALA A 16 2.53 15.52 -11.55
N ASP A 17 2.01 15.35 -12.76
CA ASP A 17 0.63 14.93 -13.01
C ASP A 17 0.35 13.54 -12.43
N LYS A 18 1.24 12.57 -12.66
CA LYS A 18 1.10 11.21 -12.09
C LYS A 18 1.08 11.23 -10.58
N VAL A 19 1.97 11.97 -9.94
CA VAL A 19 2.05 12.05 -8.48
C VAL A 19 0.81 12.75 -7.92
N HIS A 20 0.39 13.87 -8.52
CA HIS A 20 -0.82 14.59 -8.12
C HIS A 20 -2.06 13.72 -8.26
N ALA A 21 -2.23 13.05 -9.41
CA ALA A 21 -3.36 12.17 -9.66
C ALA A 21 -3.38 11.00 -8.64
N PHE A 22 -2.23 10.40 -8.37
CA PHE A 22 -2.15 9.33 -7.38
C PHE A 22 -2.52 9.83 -5.98
N ILE A 23 -1.95 10.93 -5.49
CA ILE A 23 -2.26 11.45 -4.16
C ILE A 23 -3.75 11.83 -4.06
N LYS A 24 -4.32 12.47 -5.09
CA LYS A 24 -5.75 12.81 -5.13
C LYS A 24 -6.68 11.59 -5.18
N SER A 25 -6.18 10.44 -5.62
CA SER A 25 -6.96 9.19 -5.65
C SER A 25 -7.01 8.44 -4.32
N LEU A 26 -6.22 8.86 -3.32
CA LEU A 26 -6.18 8.22 -2.00
C LEU A 26 -7.27 8.77 -1.08
N HIS A 27 -7.87 7.88 -0.31
CA HIS A 27 -8.93 8.14 0.65
C HIS A 27 -8.38 8.14 2.07
N PHE A 28 -7.68 9.21 2.45
CA PHE A 28 -7.22 9.35 3.83
C PHE A 28 -8.39 9.64 4.77
N SER A 29 -8.46 8.92 5.89
CA SER A 29 -9.47 9.15 6.94
C SER A 29 -9.27 10.49 7.66
N VAL A 30 -8.03 10.98 7.68
CA VAL A 30 -7.66 12.30 8.17
C VAL A 30 -6.99 13.06 7.02
N PRO A 31 -7.45 14.27 6.66
CA PRO A 31 -6.83 15.01 5.57
C PRO A 31 -5.42 15.50 5.95
N LEU A 32 -4.50 15.51 4.99
CA LEU A 32 -3.08 15.82 5.21
C LEU A 32 -2.84 17.19 5.87
N TYR A 33 -3.72 18.17 5.65
CA TYR A 33 -3.59 19.50 6.27
C TYR A 33 -3.65 19.44 7.81
N ARG A 34 -4.44 18.52 8.40
CA ARG A 34 -4.55 18.34 9.86
C ARG A 34 -3.24 17.90 10.50
N LEU A 35 -2.49 17.04 9.81
CA LEU A 35 -1.15 16.66 10.24
C LEU A 35 -0.18 17.86 10.15
N ARG A 36 -0.35 18.73 9.16
CA ARG A 36 0.53 19.88 8.91
C ARG A 36 0.26 21.07 9.81
N GLU A 37 -0.90 21.13 10.45
CA GLU A 37 -1.17 22.04 11.57
C GLU A 37 -0.24 21.75 12.77
N GLN A 38 0.28 20.53 12.89
CA GLN A 38 1.20 20.16 13.96
C GLN A 38 2.63 20.61 13.64
N GLN A 39 3.06 21.69 14.32
CA GLN A 39 4.42 22.24 14.20
C GLN A 39 5.29 21.95 15.43
N ASP A 40 4.65 21.65 16.56
CA ASP A 40 5.35 21.47 17.83
C ASP A 40 5.76 20.01 18.06
N ARG A 41 6.99 19.82 18.55
CA ARG A 41 7.44 18.49 18.99
C ARG A 41 6.92 18.20 20.40
N ARG A 42 6.12 17.16 20.55
CA ARG A 42 5.63 16.63 21.85
C ARG A 42 6.49 15.51 22.39
N GLU A 43 6.45 15.30 23.71
CA GLU A 43 7.15 14.19 24.36
C GLU A 43 6.40 12.87 24.14
N CYS A 44 7.16 11.81 23.85
CA CYS A 44 6.60 10.47 23.82
C CYS A 44 6.18 10.03 25.24
N PRO A 45 4.96 9.53 25.44
CA PRO A 45 4.50 9.12 26.78
C PRO A 45 5.26 7.92 27.36
N LYS A 46 5.97 7.15 26.53
CA LYS A 46 6.74 5.96 26.95
C LYS A 46 8.22 6.25 27.21
N CYS A 47 8.88 7.06 26.37
CA CYS A 47 10.33 7.28 26.47
C CYS A 47 10.74 8.75 26.64
N HIS A 48 9.79 9.68 26.73
CA HIS A 48 10.00 11.12 26.92
C HIS A 48 10.80 11.84 25.82
N LYS A 49 11.28 11.13 24.79
CA LYS A 49 11.92 11.77 23.64
C LYS A 49 10.92 12.63 22.89
N ARG A 50 11.34 13.82 22.49
CA ARG A 50 10.52 14.75 21.69
C ARG A 50 10.43 14.30 20.23
N ARG A 51 9.21 14.26 19.71
CA ARG A 51 8.84 13.77 18.38
C ARG A 51 7.81 14.72 17.75
N LEU A 52 7.80 14.81 16.42
CA LEU A 52 6.87 15.71 15.72
C LEU A 52 5.51 15.07 15.47
N PHE A 53 5.44 13.77 15.15
CA PHE A 53 4.17 13.11 14.82
C PHE A 53 3.98 11.80 15.59
N TYR A 54 5.00 10.95 15.54
CA TYR A 54 5.04 9.67 16.24
C TYR A 54 6.45 9.36 16.72
N CYS A 55 6.54 8.47 17.71
CA CYS A 55 7.79 7.94 18.22
C CYS A 55 8.17 6.66 17.48
N TYR A 56 9.17 6.72 16.61
CA TYR A 56 9.72 5.55 15.91
C TYR A 56 10.49 4.57 16.84
N ASP A 57 10.74 4.92 18.09
CA ASP A 57 11.32 3.98 19.07
C ASP A 57 10.23 3.17 19.76
N CYS A 58 9.15 3.85 20.17
CA CYS A 58 8.09 3.27 20.99
C CYS A 58 6.82 2.89 20.22
N LEU A 59 6.81 3.18 18.91
CA LEU A 59 5.71 2.96 17.96
C LEU A 59 4.38 3.50 18.50
N THR A 60 4.41 4.76 18.91
CA THR A 60 3.24 5.44 19.51
C THR A 60 3.12 6.86 18.98
N THR A 61 1.90 7.33 18.79
CA THR A 61 1.58 8.66 18.30
C THR A 61 1.80 9.69 19.41
N VAL A 62 2.17 10.93 19.02
CA VAL A 62 2.27 12.04 19.97
C VAL A 62 1.28 13.17 19.69
N HIS A 63 0.63 13.13 18.52
CA HIS A 63 -0.54 13.96 18.16
C HIS A 63 -1.71 13.06 17.76
N PRO A 64 -2.39 12.40 18.72
CA PRO A 64 -3.52 11.52 18.42
C PRO A 64 -4.67 12.24 17.69
N GLU A 65 -4.82 13.54 17.90
CA GLU A 65 -5.86 14.36 17.26
C GLU A 65 -5.67 14.56 15.74
N SER A 66 -4.45 14.41 15.24
CA SER A 66 -4.12 14.53 13.82
C SER A 66 -3.70 13.20 13.20
N HIS A 67 -3.94 12.10 13.90
CA HIS A 67 -3.56 10.75 13.52
C HIS A 67 -4.77 10.02 12.91
N PRO A 68 -4.58 9.21 11.85
CA PRO A 68 -5.62 8.30 11.39
C PRO A 68 -6.17 7.41 12.53
N PRO A 69 -7.46 7.06 12.52
CA PRO A 69 -7.96 6.04 13.43
C PRO A 69 -7.21 4.70 13.17
N PRO A 70 -7.16 3.79 14.16
CA PRO A 70 -6.54 2.49 13.97
C PRO A 70 -7.11 1.76 12.75
N LEU A 71 -6.24 1.41 11.80
CA LEU A 71 -6.60 0.77 10.55
C LEU A 71 -6.56 -0.75 10.69
N ALA A 72 -7.68 -1.43 10.47
CA ALA A 72 -7.72 -2.88 10.37
C ALA A 72 -7.18 -3.33 9.01
N LEU A 73 -6.30 -4.33 8.99
CA LEU A 73 -5.74 -4.89 7.75
C LEU A 73 -6.42 -6.21 7.38
N PRO A 74 -6.45 -6.58 6.08
CA PRO A 74 -7.02 -7.86 5.65
C PRO A 74 -6.16 -9.07 6.07
N LEU A 75 -4.93 -8.83 6.54
CA LEU A 75 -3.94 -9.81 6.96
C LEU A 75 -3.15 -9.23 8.14
N ASN A 76 -2.63 -10.10 9.01
CA ASN A 76 -1.55 -9.69 9.91
C ASN A 76 -0.29 -9.45 9.09
N VAL A 77 0.23 -8.23 9.16
CA VAL A 77 1.44 -7.82 8.46
C VAL A 77 2.60 -7.87 9.43
N TYR A 78 3.60 -8.69 9.13
CA TYR A 78 4.82 -8.76 9.90
C TYR A 78 5.97 -8.17 9.13
N VAL A 79 6.72 -7.25 9.74
CA VAL A 79 7.92 -6.66 9.14
C VAL A 79 9.13 -7.09 9.96
N VAL A 80 10.04 -7.80 9.31
CA VAL A 80 11.37 -8.11 9.86
C VAL A 80 12.29 -6.93 9.54
N LEU A 81 12.53 -6.09 10.54
CA LEU A 81 13.38 -4.91 10.46
C LEU A 81 14.84 -5.30 10.71
N HIS A 82 15.73 -4.96 9.78
CA HIS A 82 17.15 -5.16 9.99
C HIS A 82 17.72 -4.13 10.99
N PRO A 83 18.58 -4.51 11.95
CA PRO A 83 19.02 -3.64 13.05
C PRO A 83 19.85 -2.42 12.60
N ASN A 84 20.45 -2.47 11.41
CA ASN A 84 21.18 -1.34 10.84
C ASN A 84 20.28 -0.32 10.13
N GLU A 85 18.97 -0.59 9.98
CA GLU A 85 18.06 0.39 9.43
C GLU A 85 17.86 1.55 10.41
N LEU A 86 17.99 2.76 9.90
CA LEU A 86 17.76 3.95 10.70
C LEU A 86 16.27 4.06 10.99
N ARG A 87 15.86 3.77 12.23
CA ARG A 87 14.47 3.80 12.68
C ARG A 87 13.72 5.07 12.28
N GLY A 88 14.34 6.24 12.42
CA GLY A 88 13.74 7.52 12.02
C GLY A 88 13.55 7.73 10.51
N LYS A 89 14.05 6.81 9.67
CA LYS A 89 13.86 6.79 8.21
C LYS A 89 13.05 5.59 7.73
N SER A 90 12.83 4.58 8.57
CA SER A 90 12.04 3.41 8.22
C SER A 90 10.59 3.80 8.00
N THR A 91 10.07 3.42 6.83
CA THR A 91 8.69 3.71 6.43
C THR A 91 7.71 2.70 7.03
N SER A 92 8.16 1.48 7.32
CA SER A 92 7.34 0.47 7.99
C SER A 92 7.02 0.85 9.44
N LEU A 93 7.97 1.48 10.15
CA LEU A 93 7.73 1.96 11.51
C LEU A 93 6.63 3.04 11.55
N ALA A 94 6.59 3.94 10.56
CA ALA A 94 5.52 4.92 10.47
C ALA A 94 4.15 4.24 10.27
N ALA A 95 4.07 3.30 9.33
CA ALA A 95 2.86 2.54 9.05
C ALA A 95 2.41 1.70 10.27
N SER A 96 3.35 1.15 11.05
CA SER A 96 3.06 0.39 12.28
C SER A 96 2.34 1.21 13.36
N THR A 97 2.41 2.54 13.30
CA THR A 97 1.66 3.40 14.22
C THR A 97 0.21 3.60 13.81
N ILE A 98 -0.14 3.25 12.56
CA ILE A 98 -1.47 3.40 11.97
C ILE A 98 -2.32 2.15 12.17
N SER A 99 -1.72 0.97 12.08
CA SER A 99 -2.44 -0.30 12.22
C SER A 99 -1.90 -1.15 13.36
N PRO A 100 -2.77 -1.69 14.25
CA PRO A 100 -2.37 -2.68 15.24
C PRO A 100 -2.03 -4.05 14.64
N ASP A 101 -2.47 -4.32 13.41
CA ASP A 101 -2.23 -5.58 12.68
C ASP A 101 -0.87 -5.57 11.94
N LEU A 102 -0.09 -4.49 12.08
CA LEU A 102 1.25 -4.35 11.52
C LEU A 102 2.29 -4.47 12.63
N HIS A 103 2.95 -5.61 12.69
CA HIS A 103 3.90 -5.98 13.72
C HIS A 103 5.34 -5.82 13.23
N ILE A 104 6.21 -5.28 14.10
CA ILE A 104 7.64 -5.11 13.82
C ILE A 104 8.44 -6.11 14.67
N ALA A 105 9.26 -6.92 14.02
CA ALA A 105 10.28 -7.76 14.67
C ALA A 105 11.67 -7.30 14.24
N GLU A 106 12.56 -7.02 15.19
CA GLU A 106 13.94 -6.60 14.88
C GLU A 106 14.86 -7.82 14.75
N TYR A 107 15.48 -7.99 13.59
CA TYR A 107 16.34 -9.13 13.28
C TYR A 107 17.56 -9.17 14.24
N PRO A 108 17.93 -10.33 14.84
CA PRO A 108 17.63 -11.70 14.41
C PRO A 108 16.30 -12.29 14.90
N ALA A 109 15.47 -11.52 15.60
CA ALA A 109 14.10 -11.96 15.87
C ALA A 109 13.28 -11.94 14.58
N VAL A 110 12.42 -12.94 14.41
CA VAL A 110 11.46 -13.06 13.32
C VAL A 110 10.12 -13.48 13.94
N PRO A 111 8.98 -13.26 13.27
CA PRO A 111 7.69 -13.71 13.76
C PRO A 111 7.71 -15.20 14.09
N GLU A 112 7.41 -15.52 15.35
CA GLU A 112 7.34 -16.90 15.81
C GLU A 112 5.94 -17.48 15.54
N GLN A 113 5.84 -18.81 15.56
CA GLN A 113 4.55 -19.53 15.56
C GLN A 113 3.64 -19.26 14.34
N LEU A 114 4.20 -18.77 13.22
CA LEU A 114 3.46 -18.66 11.96
C LEU A 114 3.43 -20.00 11.22
N GLU A 115 2.21 -20.42 10.87
CA GLU A 115 1.88 -21.60 10.06
C GLU A 115 2.27 -21.36 8.58
N PRO A 116 3.15 -22.19 7.98
CA PRO A 116 3.58 -22.00 6.59
C PRO A 116 2.47 -21.97 5.56
N GLU A 117 1.41 -22.74 5.78
CA GLU A 117 0.24 -22.87 4.92
C GLU A 117 -0.69 -21.64 4.97
N LEU A 118 -0.59 -20.80 6.01
CA LEU A 118 -1.38 -19.57 6.17
C LEU A 118 -0.54 -18.30 6.07
N THR A 119 0.74 -18.42 5.68
CA THR A 119 1.70 -17.31 5.72
C THR A 119 2.44 -17.14 4.40
N LEU A 120 2.39 -15.91 3.87
CA LEU A 120 3.15 -15.47 2.70
C LEU A 120 4.41 -14.72 3.13
N VAL A 121 5.40 -14.64 2.23
CA VAL A 121 6.51 -13.69 2.34
C VAL A 121 6.67 -12.93 1.04
N LEU A 122 6.59 -11.59 1.10
CA LEU A 122 6.85 -10.75 -0.06
C LEU A 122 8.37 -10.66 -0.26
N TYR A 123 8.87 -11.40 -1.24
CA TYR A 123 10.29 -11.35 -1.59
C TYR A 123 10.52 -11.73 -3.06
N PRO A 124 11.09 -10.83 -3.89
CA PRO A 124 11.28 -11.07 -5.32
C PRO A 124 12.48 -11.99 -5.58
N SER A 125 12.28 -13.29 -5.40
CA SER A 125 13.24 -14.36 -5.71
C SER A 125 12.82 -15.17 -6.93
N GLU A 126 13.71 -15.99 -7.46
CA GLU A 126 13.41 -16.88 -8.61
C GLU A 126 12.23 -17.83 -8.35
N GLN A 127 12.01 -18.24 -7.11
CA GLN A 127 10.89 -19.08 -6.68
C GLN A 127 9.58 -18.32 -6.42
N SER A 128 9.56 -16.98 -6.57
CA SER A 128 8.38 -16.17 -6.21
C SER A 128 7.32 -16.17 -7.31
N VAL A 129 6.08 -16.37 -6.91
CA VAL A 129 4.90 -16.32 -7.79
C VAL A 129 4.13 -15.01 -7.61
N GLU A 130 3.36 -14.60 -8.62
CA GLU A 130 2.44 -13.47 -8.50
C GLU A 130 1.22 -13.84 -7.65
N LEU A 131 0.56 -12.85 -7.05
CA LEU A 131 -0.58 -13.09 -6.16
C LEU A 131 -1.74 -13.83 -6.85
N HIS A 132 -1.99 -13.59 -8.13
CA HIS A 132 -3.07 -14.26 -8.88
C HIS A 132 -2.80 -15.75 -9.14
N GLU A 133 -1.54 -16.18 -8.98
CA GLU A 133 -1.13 -17.59 -9.08
C GLU A 133 -1.23 -18.31 -7.72
N VAL A 134 -1.58 -17.60 -6.65
CA VAL A 134 -1.74 -18.18 -5.31
C VAL A 134 -3.17 -18.72 -5.18
N GLU A 135 -3.29 -20.05 -5.20
CA GLU A 135 -4.55 -20.74 -4.91
C GLU A 135 -5.04 -20.41 -3.49
N HIS A 136 -6.36 -20.26 -3.35
CA HIS A 136 -7.04 -19.97 -2.08
C HIS A 136 -6.44 -18.79 -1.32
N LEU A 137 -6.12 -17.70 -2.05
CA LEU A 137 -5.49 -16.49 -1.50
C LEU A 137 -6.24 -15.93 -0.27
N ASP A 138 -7.55 -16.06 -0.23
CA ASP A 138 -8.43 -15.64 0.87
C ASP A 138 -8.26 -16.43 2.18
N GLN A 139 -7.58 -17.59 2.15
CA GLN A 139 -7.31 -18.39 3.35
C GLN A 139 -6.05 -17.96 4.11
N TYR A 140 -5.14 -17.22 3.47
CA TYR A 140 -3.93 -16.72 4.12
C TYR A 140 -4.31 -15.70 5.19
N LYS A 141 -3.58 -15.74 6.32
CA LYS A 141 -3.82 -14.87 7.48
C LYS A 141 -2.68 -13.90 7.73
N ASN A 142 -1.48 -14.23 7.23
CA ASN A 142 -0.26 -13.53 7.55
C ASN A 142 0.55 -13.24 6.29
N VAL A 143 1.27 -12.12 6.30
CA VAL A 143 2.30 -11.82 5.31
C VAL A 143 3.53 -11.24 5.98
N VAL A 144 4.71 -11.71 5.58
CA VAL A 144 6.00 -11.24 6.05
C VAL A 144 6.65 -10.32 5.01
N PHE A 145 7.15 -9.18 5.47
CA PHE A 145 7.96 -8.21 4.72
C PHE A 145 9.35 -8.09 5.37
N ILE A 146 10.34 -7.67 4.59
CA ILE A 146 11.69 -7.45 5.06
C ILE A 146 12.04 -5.97 4.88
N ASP A 147 12.30 -5.27 5.98
CA ASP A 147 12.71 -3.86 5.96
C ASP A 147 14.22 -3.75 6.17
N SER A 148 14.95 -3.61 5.06
CA SER A 148 16.41 -3.56 5.06
C SER A 148 16.95 -3.03 3.74
N THR A 149 18.24 -2.71 3.70
CA THR A 149 18.94 -2.56 2.42
C THR A 149 18.94 -3.87 1.63
N TRP A 150 18.94 -3.78 0.30
CA TRP A 150 18.89 -4.95 -0.61
C TRP A 150 20.01 -5.98 -0.45
N GLN A 151 21.16 -5.55 0.07
CA GLN A 151 22.25 -6.49 0.36
C GLN A 151 21.95 -7.30 1.63
N GLN A 152 21.32 -6.66 2.62
CA GLN A 152 20.96 -7.26 3.91
C GLN A 152 19.70 -8.11 3.82
N SER A 153 18.75 -7.76 2.95
CA SER A 153 17.48 -8.49 2.80
C SER A 153 17.69 -9.96 2.43
N LYS A 154 18.75 -10.27 1.68
CA LYS A 154 19.12 -11.63 1.28
C LYS A 154 19.41 -12.56 2.47
N ALA A 155 20.00 -12.04 3.54
CA ALA A 155 20.29 -12.84 4.72
C ALA A 155 18.98 -13.22 5.44
N ILE A 156 18.09 -12.25 5.62
CA ILE A 156 16.78 -12.45 6.27
C ILE A 156 15.92 -13.40 5.43
N ALA A 157 15.88 -13.22 4.11
CA ALA A 157 15.08 -14.07 3.21
C ALA A 157 15.57 -15.53 3.12
N ARG A 158 16.82 -15.81 3.52
CA ARG A 158 17.40 -17.16 3.56
C ARG A 158 17.33 -17.80 4.95
N ASP A 159 16.93 -17.05 5.96
CA ASP A 159 16.71 -17.59 7.30
C ASP A 159 15.60 -18.63 7.21
N GLU A 160 15.85 -19.86 7.69
CA GLU A 160 14.91 -20.98 7.58
C GLU A 160 13.54 -20.69 8.21
N ARG A 161 13.51 -19.78 9.20
CA ARG A 161 12.27 -19.34 9.85
C ARG A 161 11.41 -18.45 8.96
N VAL A 162 11.99 -17.85 7.92
CA VAL A 162 11.33 -16.99 6.92
C VAL A 162 11.19 -17.72 5.58
N SER A 163 12.25 -18.38 5.10
CA SER A 163 12.28 -19.01 3.78
C SER A 163 11.35 -20.21 3.64
N LYS A 164 10.82 -20.73 4.76
CA LYS A 164 9.79 -21.78 4.78
C LYS A 164 8.42 -21.31 4.27
N PHE A 165 8.17 -20.00 4.24
CA PHE A 165 6.90 -19.42 3.78
C PHE A 165 6.84 -19.37 2.25
N LYS A 166 5.63 -19.32 1.69
CA LYS A 166 5.46 -19.19 0.24
C LYS A 166 5.93 -17.81 -0.22
N HIS A 167 6.92 -17.77 -1.11
CA HIS A 167 7.43 -16.53 -1.68
C HIS A 167 6.46 -15.99 -2.73
N VAL A 168 6.07 -14.74 -2.54
CA VAL A 168 5.24 -14.00 -3.50
C VAL A 168 5.94 -12.73 -3.94
N ARG A 169 5.57 -12.25 -5.12
CA ARG A 169 5.99 -10.96 -5.67
C ARG A 169 4.76 -10.21 -6.15
N ILE A 170 4.79 -8.90 -6.01
CA ILE A 170 3.86 -8.00 -6.70
C ILE A 170 4.42 -7.70 -8.10
N LYS A 171 3.53 -7.32 -9.03
CA LYS A 171 3.96 -6.83 -10.33
C LYS A 171 4.89 -5.63 -10.15
N SER A 172 5.93 -5.55 -10.98
CA SER A 172 6.89 -4.44 -10.94
C SER A 172 6.17 -3.09 -10.99
N GLN A 173 6.37 -2.28 -9.97
CA GLN A 173 5.83 -0.93 -9.87
C GLN A 173 6.97 0.08 -9.95
N THR A 174 6.71 1.22 -10.56
CA THR A 174 7.60 2.38 -10.47
C THR A 174 7.16 3.23 -9.29
N SER A 175 8.01 3.41 -8.28
CA SER A 175 7.72 4.26 -7.14
C SER A 175 7.53 5.71 -7.59
N LEU A 176 6.41 6.31 -7.21
CA LEU A 176 6.13 7.73 -7.45
C LEU A 176 6.86 8.63 -6.43
N PHE A 177 7.31 8.06 -5.32
CA PHE A 177 7.80 8.78 -4.14
C PHE A 177 9.25 8.47 -3.79
N TRP A 178 9.91 7.70 -4.66
CA TRP A 178 11.16 7.01 -4.43
C TRP A 178 12.17 7.88 -3.67
N ARG A 179 12.70 7.38 -2.55
CA ARG A 179 13.71 8.10 -1.77
C ARG A 179 15.12 7.66 -2.14
N PHE A 180 16.09 8.54 -1.93
CA PHE A 180 17.53 8.29 -2.10
C PHE A 180 17.95 6.85 -1.71
N GLN A 181 18.28 6.03 -2.71
CA GLN A 181 18.96 4.74 -2.62
C GLN A 181 19.88 4.55 -3.86
N ASN A 182 20.70 3.51 -3.90
CA ASN A 182 21.56 3.24 -5.06
C ASN A 182 20.88 2.30 -6.08
N ASN A 183 19.59 2.53 -6.34
CA ASN A 183 18.71 1.67 -7.16
C ASN A 183 17.87 2.52 -8.12
N ASP A 184 17.23 1.89 -9.10
CA ASP A 184 16.30 2.56 -10.01
C ASP A 184 14.87 2.67 -9.40
N PRO A 185 13.95 3.45 -9.98
CA PRO A 185 12.61 3.68 -9.44
C PRO A 185 11.71 2.45 -9.31
N THR A 186 12.08 1.30 -9.88
CA THR A 186 11.31 0.06 -9.68
C THR A 186 11.42 -0.52 -8.26
N TYR A 187 12.33 0.05 -7.46
CA TYR A 187 12.59 -0.32 -6.09
C TYR A 187 11.69 0.47 -5.13
N LEU A 188 10.68 -0.20 -4.59
CA LEU A 188 9.72 0.42 -3.67
C LEU A 188 10.31 0.62 -2.27
N ALA A 189 9.86 1.67 -1.57
CA ALA A 189 9.99 1.70 -0.12
C ALA A 189 9.15 0.58 0.52
N THR A 190 9.52 0.15 1.72
CA THR A 190 8.81 -0.94 2.43
C THR A 190 7.32 -0.65 2.59
N VAL A 191 6.93 0.58 2.93
CA VAL A 191 5.50 0.96 3.02
C VAL A 191 4.78 0.92 1.67
N GLU A 192 5.46 1.24 0.57
CA GLU A 192 4.87 1.12 -0.78
C GLU A 192 4.66 -0.35 -1.12
N ALA A 193 5.64 -1.22 -0.80
CA ALA A 193 5.52 -2.65 -1.00
C ALA A 193 4.34 -3.24 -0.18
N ILE A 194 4.17 -2.81 1.08
CA ILE A 194 3.02 -3.19 1.91
C ILE A 194 1.71 -2.70 1.27
N TYR A 195 1.64 -1.43 0.89
CA TYR A 195 0.45 -0.84 0.28
C TYR A 195 0.04 -1.56 -1.01
N TYR A 196 0.96 -1.72 -1.97
CA TYR A 196 0.64 -2.37 -3.24
C TYR A 196 0.31 -3.84 -3.09
N PHE A 197 0.96 -4.55 -2.17
CA PHE A 197 0.62 -5.93 -1.84
C PHE A 197 -0.81 -6.04 -1.30
N LEU A 198 -1.16 -5.25 -0.28
CA LEU A 198 -2.48 -5.31 0.35
C LEU A 198 -3.58 -4.86 -0.62
N ARG A 199 -3.33 -3.82 -1.43
CA ARG A 199 -4.25 -3.37 -2.48
C ARG A 199 -4.51 -4.49 -3.50
N GLU A 200 -3.48 -5.18 -3.96
CA GLU A 200 -3.63 -6.30 -4.89
C GLU A 200 -4.36 -7.48 -4.23
N TYR A 201 -4.02 -7.82 -2.99
CA TYR A 201 -4.69 -8.85 -2.20
C TYR A 201 -6.20 -8.57 -2.09
N ILE A 202 -6.58 -7.38 -1.63
CA ILE A 202 -7.98 -6.95 -1.48
C ILE A 202 -8.71 -7.02 -2.82
N THR A 203 -8.12 -6.47 -3.88
CA THR A 203 -8.69 -6.49 -5.23
C THR A 203 -9.02 -7.92 -5.67
N GLN A 204 -8.09 -8.86 -5.48
CA GLN A 204 -8.28 -10.25 -5.89
C GLN A 204 -9.31 -10.98 -5.03
N VAL A 205 -9.26 -10.82 -3.70
CA VAL A 205 -10.23 -11.45 -2.79
C VAL A 205 -11.65 -10.93 -3.04
N ASN A 206 -11.82 -9.61 -3.23
CA ASN A 206 -13.12 -9.02 -3.54
C ASN A 206 -13.65 -9.48 -4.90
N ARG A 207 -12.78 -9.65 -5.90
CA ARG A 207 -13.15 -10.23 -7.19
C ARG A 207 -13.65 -11.67 -7.06
N LEU A 208 -12.95 -12.51 -6.30
CA LEU A 208 -13.37 -13.90 -6.08
C LEU A 208 -14.74 -13.97 -5.38
N LYS A 209 -14.97 -13.12 -4.38
CA LYS A 209 -16.27 -13.01 -3.70
C LYS A 209 -17.39 -12.61 -4.65
N ALA A 210 -17.18 -11.57 -5.48
CA ALA A 210 -18.17 -11.14 -6.47
C ALA A 210 -18.50 -12.25 -7.48
N GLN A 211 -17.51 -13.03 -7.94
CA GLN A 211 -17.72 -14.16 -8.85
C GLN A 211 -18.52 -15.31 -8.22
N LEU A 212 -18.29 -15.61 -6.94
CA LEU A 212 -19.06 -16.59 -6.18
C LEU A 212 -20.51 -16.15 -5.97
N GLU A 213 -20.73 -14.87 -5.64
CA GLU A 213 -22.08 -14.30 -5.51
C GLU A 213 -22.87 -14.39 -6.82
N HIS A 214 -22.26 -14.01 -7.95
CA HIS A 214 -22.88 -14.14 -9.27
C HIS A 214 -23.18 -15.59 -9.68
N SER A 215 -22.32 -16.54 -9.30
CA SER A 215 -22.54 -17.96 -9.59
C SER A 215 -23.65 -18.57 -8.71
N SER A 216 -23.79 -18.09 -7.47
CA SER A 216 -24.83 -18.54 -6.53
C SER A 216 -26.23 -17.95 -6.80
N GLY A 217 -26.31 -16.79 -7.47
CA GLY A 217 -27.56 -16.11 -7.83
C GLY A 217 -28.26 -16.62 -9.11
N SER A 218 -27.71 -17.62 -9.80
CA SER A 218 -28.21 -18.15 -11.09
C SER A 218 -28.83 -19.57 -10.99
N LEU A 219 -29.40 -19.93 -9.83
CA LEU A 219 -30.23 -21.15 -9.72
C LEU A 219 -31.68 -20.82 -10.06
N SER A 220 -32.01 -20.78 -11.36
CA SER A 220 -33.41 -20.88 -11.81
C SER A 220 -33.99 -22.23 -11.37
N PRO A 221 -35.27 -22.31 -10.95
CA PRO A 221 -35.87 -23.58 -10.56
C PRO A 221 -35.86 -24.56 -11.74
N PRO A 222 -35.68 -25.88 -11.50
CA PRO A 222 -35.69 -26.85 -12.58
C PRO A 222 -37.07 -26.84 -13.25
N PRO A 223 -37.15 -26.91 -14.59
CA PRO A 223 -38.43 -27.06 -15.26
C PRO A 223 -39.07 -28.39 -14.84
N PRO A 224 -40.40 -28.46 -14.72
CA PRO A 224 -41.08 -29.69 -14.34
C PRO A 224 -40.88 -30.73 -15.44
N ALA A 225 -40.52 -31.94 -15.01
CA ALA A 225 -40.32 -33.09 -15.88
C ALA A 225 -41.63 -33.44 -16.62
N HIS A 226 -41.62 -33.31 -17.96
CA HIS A 226 -42.60 -33.97 -18.82
C HIS A 226 -41.92 -34.83 -19.89
N GLN A 227 -42.32 -36.09 -19.80
CA GLN A 227 -42.18 -37.28 -20.62
C GLN A 227 -41.71 -37.16 -22.09
N VAL A 228 -40.70 -37.98 -22.37
CA VAL A 228 -40.43 -38.83 -23.55
C VAL A 228 -41.43 -38.72 -24.70
N GLU A 229 -40.93 -38.35 -25.89
CA GLU A 229 -41.27 -39.05 -27.13
C GLU A 229 -40.14 -38.93 -28.16
N SER A 230 -39.81 -40.07 -28.76
CA SER A 230 -38.74 -40.36 -29.70
C SER A 230 -39.14 -40.04 -31.15
N LYS A 231 -38.18 -39.54 -31.96
CA LYS A 231 -38.12 -39.85 -33.40
C LYS A 231 -36.74 -39.56 -34.00
N ASP A 232 -36.20 -40.58 -34.67
CA ASP A 232 -35.01 -40.58 -35.50
C ASP A 232 -35.10 -39.62 -36.70
N SER A 233 -33.99 -38.97 -37.06
CA SER A 233 -33.43 -39.09 -38.43
C SER A 233 -32.07 -38.39 -38.58
N LYS A 234 -31.21 -39.11 -39.32
CA LYS A 234 -29.87 -38.78 -39.81
C LYS A 234 -29.82 -37.43 -40.53
N THR A 235 -28.68 -36.72 -40.47
CA THR A 235 -27.79 -36.46 -41.63
C THR A 235 -26.50 -35.79 -41.16
N SER A 236 -25.39 -36.31 -41.68
CA SER A 236 -23.99 -35.89 -41.58
C SER A 236 -23.67 -34.56 -42.27
N THR A 237 -22.84 -33.71 -41.68
CA THR A 237 -21.73 -33.06 -42.39
C THR A 237 -20.67 -32.47 -41.45
N SER A 238 -19.44 -32.61 -41.92
CA SER A 238 -18.12 -32.26 -41.41
C SER A 238 -17.84 -30.76 -41.27
N ALA A 239 -17.10 -30.38 -40.22
CA ALA A 239 -16.06 -29.34 -40.30
C ALA A 239 -15.13 -29.44 -39.08
N SER A 240 -13.90 -29.88 -39.31
CA SER A 240 -12.78 -29.77 -38.37
C SER A 240 -12.35 -28.31 -38.31
N SER A 241 -12.32 -27.73 -37.11
CA SER A 241 -11.67 -26.43 -36.90
C SER A 241 -10.78 -26.52 -35.65
N GLU A 242 -9.49 -26.34 -35.90
CA GLU A 242 -8.42 -26.29 -34.91
C GLU A 242 -8.64 -25.13 -33.93
N MET A 243 -8.84 -25.44 -32.65
CA MET A 243 -8.78 -24.45 -31.58
C MET A 243 -7.34 -24.34 -31.08
N THR A 244 -6.65 -23.31 -31.59
CA THR A 244 -5.49 -22.73 -30.94
C THR A 244 -5.95 -21.99 -29.67
N PRO A 245 -5.32 -22.18 -28.50
CA PRO A 245 -5.63 -21.36 -27.34
C PRO A 245 -5.00 -19.97 -27.56
N LYS A 246 -5.83 -18.97 -27.83
CA LYS A 246 -5.44 -17.57 -27.72
C LYS A 246 -5.20 -17.26 -26.24
N THR A 247 -3.92 -17.10 -25.90
CA THR A 247 -3.45 -16.39 -24.72
C THR A 247 -4.04 -14.98 -24.71
N THR A 248 -5.06 -14.76 -23.88
CA THR A 248 -5.50 -13.40 -23.55
C THR A 248 -4.59 -12.87 -22.45
N ASP A 249 -3.57 -12.13 -22.86
CA ASP A 249 -2.72 -11.32 -21.99
C ASP A 249 -3.59 -10.33 -21.19
N GLY A 250 -3.90 -10.68 -19.94
CA GLY A 250 -3.06 -10.25 -18.82
C GLY A 250 -2.95 -8.75 -18.50
N LEU A 251 -3.80 -7.89 -19.08
CA LEU A 251 -4.00 -6.53 -18.57
C LEU A 251 -5.27 -6.51 -17.72
N ALA A 252 -5.16 -6.79 -16.42
CA ALA A 252 -6.14 -6.24 -15.50
C ALA A 252 -6.02 -4.71 -15.64
N SER A 253 -6.95 -4.12 -16.38
CA SER A 253 -7.02 -2.70 -16.69
C SER A 253 -6.97 -1.89 -15.38
N SER A 254 -6.45 -0.67 -15.39
CA SER A 254 -6.59 0.24 -14.24
C SER A 254 -8.06 0.39 -13.77
N ALA A 255 -9.01 0.17 -14.68
CA ALA A 255 -10.45 0.12 -14.41
C ALA A 255 -10.88 -1.06 -13.51
N ASP A 256 -10.18 -2.19 -13.59
CA ASP A 256 -10.46 -3.37 -12.76
C ASP A 256 -10.05 -3.12 -11.30
N ALA A 257 -8.90 -2.47 -11.08
CA ALA A 257 -8.45 -2.13 -9.73
C ALA A 257 -9.39 -1.13 -9.05
N THR A 258 -9.97 -0.19 -9.81
CA THR A 258 -10.93 0.78 -9.25
C THR A 258 -12.29 0.18 -8.89
N ALA A 259 -12.64 -0.99 -9.41
CA ALA A 259 -13.93 -1.63 -9.12
C ALA A 259 -13.93 -2.44 -7.82
N PHE A 260 -12.76 -2.92 -7.37
CA PHE A 260 -12.65 -3.86 -6.24
C PHE A 260 -11.75 -3.35 -5.09
N TYR A 261 -11.28 -2.10 -5.19
CA TYR A 261 -10.50 -1.41 -4.16
C TYR A 261 -11.03 0.00 -3.98
N HIS A 262 -11.33 0.38 -2.74
CA HIS A 262 -12.00 1.62 -2.36
C HIS A 262 -11.20 2.45 -1.35
N GLY A 263 -9.91 2.17 -1.21
CA GLY A 263 -9.02 2.91 -0.32
C GLY A 263 -8.87 2.30 1.07
N GLU A 264 -9.22 1.01 1.22
CA GLU A 264 -9.25 0.29 2.48
C GLU A 264 -7.92 0.32 3.24
N VAL A 265 -6.79 0.58 2.57
CA VAL A 265 -5.47 0.69 3.20
C VAL A 265 -4.70 1.96 2.83
N ASP A 266 -5.38 2.98 2.29
CA ASP A 266 -4.74 4.22 1.83
C ASP A 266 -4.03 4.96 2.97
N ASP A 267 -4.59 4.91 4.19
CA ASP A 267 -4.00 5.52 5.39
C ASP A 267 -2.58 5.03 5.69
N LEU A 268 -2.18 3.82 5.26
CA LEU A 268 -0.79 3.36 5.43
C LEU A 268 0.23 4.31 4.79
N LEU A 269 -0.14 5.03 3.73
CA LEU A 269 0.72 5.99 3.05
C LEU A 269 0.70 7.39 3.68
N PHE A 270 -0.14 7.66 4.68
CA PHE A 270 -0.39 9.00 5.23
C PHE A 270 0.89 9.74 5.62
N TYR A 271 1.70 9.14 6.49
CA TYR A 271 2.98 9.73 6.89
C TYR A 271 4.02 9.76 5.77
N TYR A 272 3.99 8.78 4.88
CA TYR A 272 4.97 8.66 3.80
C TYR A 272 4.78 9.77 2.77
N ILE A 273 3.54 10.01 2.36
CA ILE A 273 3.15 11.08 1.44
C ILE A 273 3.36 12.45 2.06
N ASN A 274 2.97 12.66 3.34
CA ASN A 274 3.24 13.93 4.00
C ASN A 274 4.75 14.28 4.00
N GLN A 275 5.60 13.30 4.32
CA GLN A 275 7.06 13.48 4.28
C GLN A 275 7.56 13.76 2.86
N TYR A 276 7.06 13.04 1.85
CA TYR A 276 7.41 13.28 0.45
C TYR A 276 7.08 14.71 0.03
N ILE A 277 5.84 15.17 0.29
CA ILE A 277 5.41 16.53 -0.04
C ILE A 277 6.29 17.57 0.69
N GLY A 278 6.59 17.34 1.98
CA GLY A 278 7.43 18.26 2.75
C GLY A 278 8.87 18.35 2.20
N VAL A 279 9.40 17.26 1.65
CA VAL A 279 10.69 17.29 0.94
C VAL A 279 10.58 18.07 -0.36
N GLN A 280 9.55 17.82 -1.17
CA GLN A 280 9.33 18.54 -2.42
C GLN A 280 9.24 20.06 -2.18
N GLN A 281 8.35 20.51 -1.30
CA GLN A 281 8.20 21.93 -0.95
C GLN A 281 9.52 22.55 -0.48
N ARG A 282 10.28 21.87 0.40
CA ARG A 282 11.55 22.39 0.91
C ARG A 282 12.54 22.73 -0.19
N TYR A 283 12.55 21.96 -1.28
CA TYR A 283 13.51 22.09 -2.37
C TYR A 283 12.93 22.74 -3.64
N THR A 284 11.63 23.08 -3.67
CA THR A 284 11.01 23.86 -4.77
C THR A 284 10.75 25.33 -4.39
N SER A 285 10.58 25.68 -3.11
CA SER A 285 10.22 27.04 -2.66
C SER A 285 11.34 28.11 -2.73
N GLY A 286 12.34 27.97 -3.62
CA GLY A 286 13.35 29.01 -3.85
C GLY A 286 14.37 29.23 -2.72
N ASN A 287 14.44 28.34 -1.73
CA ASN A 287 15.45 28.39 -0.67
C ASN A 287 16.88 28.20 -1.21
N LEU A 288 17.89 28.77 -0.54
CA LEU A 288 19.32 28.62 -0.86
C LEU A 288 19.83 27.16 -0.84
N ASN A 289 19.06 26.24 -0.26
CA ASN A 289 19.37 24.82 -0.22
C ASN A 289 19.03 24.16 -1.55
N LYS A 290 20.05 23.90 -2.39
CA LYS A 290 19.88 23.06 -3.57
C LYS A 290 19.85 21.58 -3.19
N TYR A 291 18.87 20.85 -3.73
CA TYR A 291 18.90 19.39 -3.67
C TYR A 291 20.12 18.87 -4.44
N THR A 292 20.79 17.84 -3.93
CA THR A 292 21.96 17.27 -4.60
C THR A 292 21.55 16.13 -5.53
N ASP A 293 21.67 16.35 -6.83
CA ASP A 293 21.39 15.34 -7.86
C ASP A 293 22.53 14.32 -8.05
N ARG A 294 23.57 14.36 -7.21
CA ARG A 294 24.77 13.50 -7.31
C ARG A 294 24.42 12.01 -7.45
N HIS A 295 23.28 11.61 -6.89
CA HIS A 295 22.88 10.21 -6.80
C HIS A 295 21.60 9.87 -7.54
N PHE A 296 20.69 10.84 -7.71
CA PHE A 296 19.44 10.61 -8.42
C PHE A 296 18.88 11.94 -8.94
N SER A 297 18.97 12.15 -10.25
CA SER A 297 18.46 13.34 -10.94
C SER A 297 16.94 13.28 -11.09
N GLY A 298 16.27 14.43 -10.96
CA GLY A 298 14.84 14.54 -11.21
C GLY A 298 13.96 14.01 -10.08
N TYR A 299 14.50 13.82 -8.88
CA TYR A 299 13.69 13.51 -7.69
C TYR A 299 12.79 14.69 -7.31
N ILE A 300 13.37 15.89 -7.25
CA ILE A 300 12.62 17.13 -7.01
C ILE A 300 11.93 17.53 -8.31
N ILE A 301 10.61 17.63 -8.25
CA ILE A 301 9.79 18.04 -9.39
C ILE A 301 9.72 19.55 -9.40
N GLN A 302 10.40 20.17 -10.36
CA GLN A 302 10.52 21.62 -10.44
C GLN A 302 9.22 22.26 -10.93
N ASN A 303 8.98 23.52 -10.58
CA ASN A 303 7.82 24.30 -11.03
C ASN A 303 6.44 23.67 -10.70
N THR A 304 6.39 22.74 -9.74
CA THR A 304 5.16 22.11 -9.28
C THR A 304 4.79 22.63 -7.89
N SER A 305 3.55 23.10 -7.73
CA SER A 305 3.00 23.44 -6.43
C SER A 305 2.40 22.22 -5.77
N TRP A 306 2.69 22.04 -4.48
CA TRP A 306 2.16 20.94 -3.68
C TRP A 306 1.11 21.39 -2.67
N ASP A 307 0.85 22.71 -2.60
CA ASP A 307 0.10 23.33 -1.52
C ASP A 307 -1.38 22.92 -1.56
N GLU A 308 -1.95 22.75 -2.75
CA GLU A 308 -3.34 22.30 -2.93
C GLU A 308 -3.61 20.92 -2.33
N LEU A 309 -2.62 20.02 -2.34
CA LEU A 309 -2.77 18.66 -1.79
C LEU A 309 -2.83 18.64 -0.26
N VAL A 310 -2.48 19.76 0.37
CA VAL A 310 -2.27 19.88 1.81
C VAL A 310 -2.90 21.15 2.39
N ALA A 311 -3.72 21.83 1.62
CA ALA A 311 -4.50 22.98 2.05
C ALA A 311 -5.81 22.51 2.70
N PRO A 312 -6.34 23.25 3.69
CA PRO A 312 -7.71 23.05 4.11
C PRO A 312 -8.67 23.36 2.94
N PRO A 313 -9.85 22.73 2.90
CA PRO A 313 -10.87 23.11 1.93
C PRO A 313 -11.19 24.61 2.09
N PRO A 314 -11.60 25.30 1.01
CA PRO A 314 -12.04 26.68 1.10
C PRO A 314 -13.14 26.78 2.17
N ALA A 315 -13.08 27.79 3.03
CA ALA A 315 -14.15 28.02 4.00
C ALA A 315 -15.44 28.27 3.23
N ASP A 316 -16.40 27.33 3.32
CA ASP A 316 -17.74 27.56 2.81
C ASP A 316 -18.30 28.80 3.51
N SER A 317 -18.63 29.83 2.73
CA SER A 317 -19.32 31.03 3.20
C SER A 317 -20.78 30.70 3.51
N ASN A 318 -21.05 29.76 4.43
CA ASN A 318 -22.31 29.55 5.13
C ASN A 318 -22.27 28.28 5.99
N THR A 319 -21.64 28.33 7.15
CA THR A 319 -22.11 27.57 8.31
C THR A 319 -21.86 28.40 9.56
N SER A 320 -22.93 28.97 10.09
CA SER A 320 -22.94 29.55 11.42
C SER A 320 -22.95 28.38 12.41
N GLU A 321 -21.79 27.95 12.89
CA GLU A 321 -21.73 27.07 14.05
C GLU A 321 -22.26 27.84 15.26
N LYS A 322 -23.50 27.52 15.66
CA LYS A 322 -24.01 27.87 16.98
C LYS A 322 -23.15 27.16 18.02
N VAL A 323 -22.19 27.88 18.57
CA VAL A 323 -21.54 27.51 19.83
C VAL A 323 -22.64 27.41 20.88
N THR A 324 -22.94 26.18 21.29
CA THR A 324 -23.75 25.91 22.48
C THR A 324 -22.78 25.86 23.64
N GLU A 325 -22.78 26.90 24.47
CA GLU A 325 -22.05 26.91 25.75
C GLU A 325 -22.57 25.78 26.66
N PRO A 326 -21.69 25.10 27.41
CA PRO A 326 -22.12 24.14 28.42
C PRO A 326 -22.74 24.89 29.63
N PRO A 327 -23.67 24.26 30.37
CA PRO A 327 -24.30 24.89 31.52
C PRO A 327 -23.27 25.16 32.62
N ARG A 328 -23.27 26.38 33.16
CA ARG A 328 -22.56 26.69 34.40
C ARG A 328 -23.19 25.92 35.55
N GLU A 329 -22.44 25.00 36.14
CA GLU A 329 -22.74 24.47 37.47
C GLU A 329 -22.62 25.60 38.49
N THR A 330 -23.74 25.97 39.09
CA THR A 330 -23.78 26.77 40.31
C THR A 330 -23.50 25.85 41.49
N VAL A 331 -22.39 26.11 42.18
CA VAL A 331 -22.10 25.54 43.49
C VAL A 331 -22.87 26.35 44.54
N GLU A 332 -23.81 25.71 45.22
CA GLU A 332 -24.25 26.03 46.59
C GLU A 332 -24.19 24.78 47.46
#